data_AF-A0A939HTW2-F1
#
_entry.id   AF-A0A939HTW2-F1
#
_cell.length_a   1.000
_cell.length_b   1.000
_cell.length_c   1.000
_cell.angle_alpha   90.00
_cell.angle_beta   90.00
_cell.angle_gamma   90.00
#
_symmetry.space_group_name_H-M   'P 1'
#
loop_
_entity.id
_entity.type
_entity.pdbx_description
1 polymer ?
#
loop_
_entity_poly.entity_id
_entity_poly.type
_entity_poly.pdbx_seq_one_letter_code
_entity_poly.pdbx_strand_id
1 'polypeptide(L)'
;MQTLFLAWHDFSSHPWFPVGRLTFDGSCYYFVYLQGPIAARAQYNFPGLWSFPDFHKLYESIELLPLLSHRIMPRSRPDYSDFMQWLNLPENLDDPIALLSRSGGKRATDHFEVFPCPEPDEKGLYHIHFFARDIRSLPDSTASRIASLYPTETLRLAPNLQNHHDSQALLLLTADCYPVGYCPRYLFADRL
;
A
#
# COMPACT_ATOMS: atom_id res chain seq x y z
N MET A 1 10.76 16.80 -2.10
CA MET A 1 11.29 15.75 -1.21
C MET A 1 10.26 14.66 -1.14
N GLN A 2 10.54 13.47 -1.69
CA GLN A 2 9.54 12.40 -1.78
C GLN A 2 9.49 11.62 -0.46
N THR A 3 8.29 11.24 -0.01
CA THR A 3 8.10 10.55 1.27
C THR A 3 7.23 9.31 1.11
N LEU A 4 7.72 8.19 1.63
CA LEU A 4 7.03 6.92 1.75
C LEU A 4 6.90 6.53 3.22
N PHE A 5 5.82 5.87 3.56
CA PHE A 5 5.61 5.23 4.85
C PHE A 5 5.68 3.72 4.70
N LEU A 6 6.30 3.08 5.68
CA LEU A 6 6.27 1.64 5.86
C LEU A 6 5.30 1.35 6.99
N ALA A 7 4.20 0.66 6.71
CA ALA A 7 3.34 0.12 7.75
C ALA A 7 3.49 -1.38 7.89
N TRP A 8 3.34 -1.84 9.12
CA TRP A 8 3.24 -3.24 9.49
C TRP A 8 1.81 -3.53 9.94
N HIS A 9 1.27 -4.69 9.57
CA HIS A 9 0.00 -5.17 10.10
C HIS A 9 0.20 -6.53 10.76
N ASP A 10 -0.58 -6.79 11.80
CA ASP A 10 -0.63 -8.10 12.44
C ASP A 10 -1.62 -9.02 11.71
N PHE A 11 -1.33 -10.32 11.68
CA PHE A 11 -2.17 -11.35 11.04
C PHE A 11 -3.54 -11.50 11.69
N SER A 12 -3.65 -11.28 13.00
CA SER A 12 -4.81 -11.70 13.79
C SER A 12 -5.83 -10.58 13.98
N SER A 13 -5.38 -9.33 14.03
CA SER A 13 -6.14 -8.22 14.61
C SER A 13 -6.46 -7.09 13.63
N HIS A 14 -5.81 -7.06 12.46
CA HIS A 14 -5.99 -6.06 11.39
C HIS A 14 -5.61 -4.58 11.64
N PRO A 15 -5.04 -4.10 12.77
CA PRO A 15 -4.58 -2.72 12.82
C PRO A 15 -3.33 -2.57 11.96
N TRP A 16 -3.26 -1.44 11.26
CA TRP A 16 -2.08 -1.00 10.53
C TRP A 16 -1.27 -0.07 11.42
N PHE A 17 0.02 -0.35 11.56
CA PHE A 17 0.95 0.47 12.30
C PHE A 17 1.97 1.09 11.34
N PRO A 18 1.93 2.39 11.09
CA PRO A 18 3.04 3.09 10.45
C PRO A 18 4.29 2.95 11.31
N VAL A 19 5.23 2.09 10.89
CA VAL A 19 6.43 1.77 11.66
C VAL A 19 7.61 2.65 11.29
N GLY A 20 7.67 3.12 10.05
CA GLY A 20 8.79 3.92 9.59
C GLY A 20 8.44 4.85 8.43
N ARG A 21 9.30 5.83 8.23
CA ARG A 21 9.22 6.80 7.14
C ARG A 21 10.53 6.77 6.36
N LEU A 22 10.41 6.56 5.05
CA LEU A 22 11.49 6.79 4.09
C LEU A 22 11.29 8.16 3.46
N THR A 23 12.37 8.92 3.37
CA THR A 23 12.41 10.22 2.69
C THR A 23 13.57 10.22 1.69
N PHE A 24 13.36 10.82 0.53
CA PHE A 24 14.39 11.03 -0.48
C PHE A 24 14.45 12.51 -0.87
N ASP A 25 15.63 13.10 -0.75
CA ASP A 25 15.87 14.52 -1.04
C ASP A 25 16.33 14.77 -2.49
N GLY A 26 16.56 13.72 -3.27
CA GLY A 26 17.12 13.78 -4.63
C GLY A 26 18.53 13.19 -4.73
N SER A 27 19.19 12.89 -3.60
CA SER A 27 20.53 12.30 -3.56
C SER A 27 20.67 11.20 -2.50
N CYS A 28 20.06 11.39 -1.33
CA CYS A 28 20.15 10.48 -0.21
C CYS A 28 18.77 10.00 0.25
N TYR A 29 18.73 8.73 0.62
CA TYR A 29 17.60 8.09 1.31
C TYR A 29 17.79 8.17 2.81
N TYR A 30 16.72 8.54 3.51
CA TYR A 30 16.66 8.64 4.96
C TYR A 30 15.52 7.78 5.48
N PHE A 31 15.81 6.87 6.40
CA PHE A 31 14.81 6.08 7.09
C PHE A 31 14.84 6.36 8.59
N VAL A 32 13.66 6.64 9.14
CA VAL A 32 13.43 6.82 10.57
C VAL A 32 12.26 5.97 11.01
N TYR A 33 12.33 5.46 12.22
CA TYR A 33 11.18 4.85 12.85
C TYR A 33 10.17 5.92 13.32
N LEU A 34 8.90 5.56 13.26
CA LEU A 34 7.80 6.33 13.84
C LEU A 34 7.47 5.80 15.24
N GLN A 35 6.36 6.26 15.82
CA GLN A 35 5.88 5.76 17.11
C GLN A 35 5.09 4.43 16.99
N GLY A 36 4.65 4.07 15.79
CA GLY A 36 3.91 2.82 15.54
C GLY A 36 4.58 1.53 16.03
N PRO A 37 5.92 1.36 15.97
CA PRO A 37 6.60 0.19 16.53
C PRO A 37 6.38 0.00 18.03
N ILE A 38 6.21 1.10 18.79
CA ILE A 38 6.00 1.02 20.24
C ILE A 38 4.63 0.42 20.54
N ALA A 39 3.58 0.95 19.91
CA ALA A 39 2.22 0.41 20.02
C ALA A 39 2.15 -1.04 19.50
N ALA A 40 2.77 -1.30 18.35
CA ALA A 40 2.81 -2.63 17.73
C ALA A 40 3.56 -3.66 18.60
N ARG A 41 4.64 -3.28 19.30
CA ARG A 41 5.34 -4.17 20.24
C ARG A 41 4.52 -4.44 21.49
N ALA A 42 3.88 -3.40 22.04
CA ALA A 42 3.10 -3.52 23.27
C ALA A 42 1.88 -4.44 23.12
N GLN A 43 1.23 -4.44 21.94
CA GLN A 43 -0.04 -5.13 21.72
C GLN A 43 0.10 -6.40 20.87
N TYR A 44 1.05 -6.43 19.93
CA TYR A 44 1.10 -7.45 18.86
C TYR A 44 2.49 -8.04 18.63
N ASN A 45 3.43 -7.84 19.56
CA ASN A 45 4.78 -8.41 19.50
C ASN A 45 5.51 -8.15 18.17
N PHE A 46 5.43 -6.91 17.66
CA PHE A 46 6.12 -6.51 16.44
C PHE A 46 7.61 -6.92 16.46
N PRO A 47 8.08 -7.73 15.48
CA PRO A 47 9.41 -8.34 15.52
C PRO A 47 10.56 -7.36 15.26
N GLY A 48 10.26 -6.10 14.90
CA GLY A 48 11.27 -5.14 14.45
C GLY A 48 11.71 -5.40 13.01
N LEU A 49 12.69 -4.63 12.55
CA LEU A 49 13.32 -4.79 11.24
C LEU A 49 14.76 -5.22 11.45
N TRP A 50 15.14 -6.39 10.93
CA TRP A 50 16.45 -6.98 11.23
C TRP A 50 17.62 -6.13 10.72
N SER A 51 17.47 -5.51 9.55
CA SER A 51 18.48 -4.60 8.99
C SER A 51 18.53 -3.23 9.70
N PHE A 52 17.56 -2.94 10.56
CA PHE A 52 17.38 -1.65 11.23
C PHE A 52 17.09 -1.86 12.73
N PRO A 53 17.99 -2.47 13.53
CA PRO A 53 17.67 -2.93 14.88
C PRO A 53 17.43 -1.81 15.90
N ASP A 54 17.89 -0.59 15.64
CA ASP A 54 17.80 0.55 16.56
C ASP A 54 16.65 1.48 16.14
N PHE A 55 15.66 1.62 17.01
CA PHE A 55 14.46 2.42 16.74
C PHE A 55 14.69 3.93 16.87
N HIS A 56 15.80 4.37 17.46
CA HIS A 56 16.11 5.79 17.64
C HIS A 56 17.15 6.31 16.63
N LYS A 57 17.66 5.42 15.78
CA LYS A 57 18.68 5.74 14.78
C LYS A 57 18.07 6.30 13.49
N LEU A 58 18.71 7.34 12.95
CA LEU A 58 18.57 7.74 11.55
C LEU A 58 19.43 6.82 10.68
N TYR A 59 18.80 6.19 9.70
CA TYR A 59 19.49 5.39 8.70
C TYR A 59 19.57 6.17 7.40
N GLU A 60 20.77 6.34 6.87
CA GLU A 60 21.02 7.08 5.64
C GLU A 60 21.77 6.22 4.63
N SER A 61 21.50 6.45 3.34
CA SER A 61 22.15 5.72 2.25
C SER A 61 21.99 6.47 0.93
N ILE A 62 23.02 6.45 0.08
CA ILE A 62 22.93 6.95 -1.30
C ILE A 62 22.12 6.00 -2.22
N GLU A 63 22.08 4.72 -1.87
CA GLU A 63 21.27 3.70 -2.54
C GLU A 63 20.00 3.41 -1.75
N LEU A 64 18.97 2.91 -2.44
CA LEU A 64 17.74 2.49 -1.76
C LEU A 64 18.04 1.38 -0.75
N LEU A 65 17.63 1.61 0.50
CA LEU A 65 17.86 0.73 1.63
C LEU A 65 17.38 -0.72 1.35
N PRO A 66 18.16 -1.76 1.72
CA PRO A 66 17.85 -3.17 1.41
C PRO A 66 16.45 -3.64 1.82
N LEU A 67 15.91 -3.09 2.90
CA LEU A 67 14.55 -3.37 3.37
C LEU A 67 13.48 -3.06 2.31
N LEU A 68 13.74 -2.06 1.47
CA LEU A 68 12.81 -1.54 0.47
C LEU A 68 13.22 -1.93 -0.95
N SER A 69 14.51 -2.01 -1.27
CA SER A 69 14.94 -2.44 -2.60
C SER A 69 14.53 -3.89 -2.90
N HIS A 70 14.54 -4.78 -1.91
CA HIS A 70 14.04 -6.16 -2.04
C HIS A 70 12.51 -6.27 -2.23
N ARG A 71 11.78 -5.15 -2.19
CA ARG A 71 10.34 -5.08 -2.45
C ARG A 71 10.01 -4.64 -3.88
N ILE A 72 11.02 -4.31 -4.67
CA ILE A 72 10.86 -3.92 -6.07
C ILE A 72 10.98 -5.18 -6.94
N MET A 73 10.05 -5.35 -7.87
CA MET A 73 10.09 -6.45 -8.82
C MET A 73 11.33 -6.31 -9.72
N PRO A 74 12.17 -7.34 -9.87
CA PRO A 74 13.30 -7.28 -10.80
C PRO A 74 12.85 -7.14 -12.25
N ARG A 75 13.50 -6.26 -13.03
CA ARG A 75 13.23 -6.04 -14.46
C ARG A 75 13.42 -7.28 -15.34
N SER A 76 14.22 -8.25 -14.88
CA SER A 76 14.49 -9.50 -15.59
C SER A 76 13.33 -10.49 -15.55
N ARG A 77 12.28 -10.23 -14.75
CA ARG A 77 11.12 -11.11 -14.68
C ARG A 77 10.29 -11.04 -15.97
N PRO A 78 9.84 -12.19 -16.52
CA PRO A 78 9.03 -12.22 -17.74
C PRO A 78 7.74 -11.41 -17.65
N ASP A 79 7.14 -11.32 -16.46
CA ASP A 79 5.89 -10.62 -16.16
C ASP A 79 6.08 -9.15 -15.74
N TYR A 80 7.28 -8.58 -15.90
CA TYR A 80 7.56 -7.19 -15.49
C TYR A 80 6.74 -6.16 -16.28
N SER A 81 6.54 -6.35 -17.59
CA SER A 81 5.74 -5.45 -18.43
C SER A 81 4.29 -5.41 -17.96
N ASP A 82 3.66 -6.57 -17.75
CA ASP A 82 2.30 -6.67 -17.18
C ASP A 82 2.21 -6.01 -15.81
N PHE A 83 3.22 -6.21 -14.96
CA PHE A 83 3.30 -5.57 -13.64
C PHE A 83 3.32 -4.04 -13.76
N MET A 84 4.13 -3.46 -14.64
CA MET A 84 4.16 -2.02 -14.87
C MET A 84 2.82 -1.47 -15.38
N GLN A 85 2.16 -2.22 -16.27
CA GLN A 85 0.83 -1.88 -16.76
C GLN A 85 -0.21 -1.87 -15.62
N TRP A 86 -0.21 -2.88 -14.73
CA TRP A 86 -1.11 -2.92 -13.57
C TRP A 86 -0.89 -1.76 -12.60
N LEU A 87 0.36 -1.29 -12.47
CA LEU A 87 0.68 -0.11 -11.65
C LEU A 87 0.31 1.23 -12.30
N ASN A 88 -0.14 1.19 -13.57
CA ASN A 88 -0.34 2.36 -14.41
C ASN A 88 0.91 3.24 -14.48
N LEU A 89 2.07 2.61 -14.70
CA LEU A 89 3.38 3.26 -14.81
C LEU A 89 4.02 3.00 -16.18
N PRO A 90 4.84 3.94 -16.70
CA PRO A 90 5.64 3.71 -17.91
C PRO A 90 6.62 2.55 -17.72
N GLU A 91 6.74 1.64 -18.69
CA GLU A 91 7.62 0.46 -18.57
C GLU A 91 9.09 0.80 -18.34
N ASN A 92 9.55 1.90 -18.95
CA ASN A 92 10.92 2.40 -18.85
C ASN A 92 11.14 3.33 -17.65
N LEU A 93 10.16 3.47 -16.75
CA LEU A 93 10.31 4.29 -15.55
C LEU A 93 11.44 3.71 -14.68
N ASP A 94 12.41 4.55 -14.33
CA ASP A 94 13.50 4.22 -13.42
C ASP A 94 13.39 5.05 -12.14
N ASP A 95 12.28 4.85 -11.44
CA ASP A 95 11.97 5.51 -10.18
C ASP A 95 11.55 4.46 -9.12
N PRO A 96 12.49 4.03 -8.27
CA PRO A 96 12.22 3.08 -7.19
C PRO A 96 11.13 3.56 -6.21
N ILE A 97 11.04 4.86 -5.97
CA ILE A 97 10.05 5.43 -5.06
C ILE A 97 8.66 5.35 -5.67
N ALA A 98 8.52 5.70 -6.95
CA ALA A 98 7.26 5.55 -7.67
C ALA A 98 6.80 4.08 -7.73
N LEU A 99 7.71 3.16 -8.01
CA LEU A 99 7.44 1.71 -8.02
C LEU A 99 6.93 1.21 -6.67
N LEU A 100 7.61 1.58 -5.57
CA LEU A 100 7.18 1.24 -4.22
C LEU A 100 5.84 1.87 -3.86
N SER A 101 5.64 3.14 -4.23
CA SER A 101 4.41 3.90 -3.97
C SER A 101 3.20 3.24 -4.62
N ARG A 102 3.34 2.73 -5.85
CA ARG A 102 2.23 2.12 -6.60
C ARG A 102 1.98 0.67 -6.22
N SER A 103 3.05 -0.12 -6.06
CA SER A 103 2.94 -1.55 -5.78
C SER A 103 2.59 -1.85 -4.31
N GLY A 104 2.85 -0.88 -3.45
CA GLY A 104 2.83 -1.03 -2.00
C GLY A 104 3.94 -1.93 -1.46
N GLY A 105 4.94 -2.30 -2.27
CA GLY A 105 6.09 -3.09 -1.83
C GLY A 105 5.73 -4.40 -1.11
N LYS A 106 4.58 -5.00 -1.44
CA LYS A 106 4.08 -6.19 -0.78
C LYS A 106 4.96 -7.40 -1.06
N ARG A 107 5.17 -8.23 -0.05
CA ARG A 107 5.85 -9.52 -0.17
C ARG A 107 5.00 -10.60 0.47
N ALA A 108 5.03 -11.80 -0.10
CA ALA A 108 4.35 -12.95 0.50
C ALA A 108 4.98 -13.41 1.82
N THR A 109 6.22 -12.99 2.09
CA THR A 109 7.04 -13.43 3.21
C THR A 109 6.96 -12.51 4.43
N ASP A 110 6.24 -11.39 4.34
CA ASP A 110 6.11 -10.44 5.44
C ASP A 110 4.80 -9.65 5.40
N HIS A 111 4.58 -8.83 6.43
CA HIS A 111 3.34 -8.07 6.66
C HIS A 111 3.56 -6.58 6.54
N PHE A 112 4.49 -6.18 5.68
CA PHE A 112 4.74 -4.77 5.45
C PHE A 112 4.10 -4.30 4.15
N GLU A 113 3.57 -3.08 4.20
CA GLU A 113 3.11 -2.36 3.03
C GLU A 113 3.71 -0.96 3.02
N VAL A 114 4.08 -0.52 1.83
CA VAL A 114 4.57 0.82 1.57
C VAL A 114 3.43 1.65 1.02
N PHE A 115 3.32 2.91 1.42
CA PHE A 115 2.36 3.84 0.82
C PHE A 115 2.95 5.25 0.80
N PRO A 116 2.62 6.06 -0.21
CA PRO A 116 3.12 7.42 -0.30
C PRO A 116 2.49 8.32 0.76
N CYS A 117 3.20 9.36 1.15
CA CYS A 117 2.58 10.50 1.82
C CYS A 117 1.62 11.17 0.84
N PRO A 118 0.30 11.30 1.14
CA PRO A 118 -0.61 11.99 0.26
C PRO A 118 -0.23 13.47 0.14
N GLU A 119 -0.04 13.93 -1.09
CA GLU A 119 0.21 15.33 -1.39
C GLU A 119 -0.97 15.90 -2.18
N PRO A 120 -1.48 17.09 -1.81
CA PRO A 120 -2.54 17.73 -2.57
C PRO A 120 -1.99 18.22 -3.92
N ASP A 121 -2.82 18.15 -4.95
CA ASP A 121 -2.55 18.81 -6.22
C ASP A 121 -2.69 20.35 -6.10
N GLU A 122 -2.47 21.06 -7.21
CA GLU A 122 -2.59 22.52 -7.29
C GLU A 122 -3.98 23.06 -6.87
N LYS A 123 -5.01 22.20 -6.87
CA LYS A 123 -6.38 22.52 -6.48
C LYS A 123 -6.73 22.08 -5.05
N GLY A 124 -5.76 21.53 -4.31
CA GLY A 124 -5.99 21.01 -2.96
C GLY A 124 -6.59 19.60 -2.91
N LEU A 125 -6.65 18.88 -4.04
CA LEU A 125 -7.24 17.54 -4.11
C LEU A 125 -6.17 16.46 -3.91
N TYR A 126 -6.50 15.44 -3.13
CA TYR A 126 -5.62 14.30 -2.89
C TYR A 126 -5.90 13.18 -3.90
N HIS A 127 -4.84 12.67 -4.52
CA HIS A 127 -4.91 11.55 -5.46
C HIS A 127 -4.17 10.35 -4.90
N ILE A 128 -4.89 9.27 -4.62
CA ILE A 128 -4.33 8.06 -4.02
C ILE A 128 -4.58 6.89 -4.96
N HIS A 129 -3.57 6.03 -5.08
CA HIS A 129 -3.62 4.85 -5.93
C HIS A 129 -3.47 3.61 -5.07
N PHE A 130 -4.31 2.61 -5.32
CA PHE A 130 -4.30 1.37 -4.58
C PHE A 130 -4.91 0.23 -5.39
N PHE A 131 -4.54 -1.00 -5.06
CA PHE A 131 -5.22 -2.20 -5.53
C PHE A 131 -6.48 -2.47 -4.72
N ALA A 132 -7.57 -2.80 -5.41
CA ALA A 132 -8.78 -3.32 -4.79
C ALA A 132 -8.46 -4.60 -3.99
N ARG A 133 -9.04 -4.70 -2.79
CA ARG A 133 -8.81 -5.81 -1.85
C ARG A 133 -9.91 -6.84 -1.91
N ASP A 134 -9.55 -8.04 -1.47
CA ASP A 134 -10.46 -9.15 -1.18
C ASP A 134 -11.44 -9.48 -2.32
N ILE A 135 -10.98 -9.34 -3.56
CA ILE A 135 -11.75 -9.73 -4.75
C ILE A 135 -12.21 -11.19 -4.67
N ARG A 136 -11.38 -12.05 -4.06
CA ARG A 136 -11.65 -13.49 -3.89
C ARG A 136 -12.76 -13.79 -2.89
N SER A 137 -13.13 -12.85 -2.02
CA SER A 137 -14.24 -13.03 -1.08
C SER A 137 -15.57 -12.60 -1.68
N LEU A 138 -15.58 -12.05 -2.90
CA LEU A 138 -16.80 -11.65 -3.59
C LEU A 138 -17.51 -12.86 -4.20
N PRO A 139 -18.83 -12.77 -4.42
CA PRO A 139 -19.57 -13.83 -5.11
C PRO A 139 -19.02 -14.10 -6.51
N ASP A 140 -18.99 -15.37 -6.93
CA ASP A 140 -18.49 -15.76 -8.27
C ASP A 140 -19.21 -15.05 -9.42
N SER A 141 -20.46 -14.63 -9.20
CA SER A 141 -21.26 -13.87 -10.17
C SER A 141 -20.63 -12.52 -10.56
N THR A 142 -19.68 -12.00 -9.77
CA THR A 142 -19.01 -10.72 -10.05
C THR A 142 -17.76 -10.88 -10.90
N ALA A 143 -17.21 -12.10 -11.04
CA ALA A 143 -15.94 -12.35 -11.72
C ALA A 143 -15.97 -11.87 -13.18
N SER A 144 -17.03 -12.21 -13.92
CA SER A 144 -17.20 -11.75 -15.31
C SER A 144 -17.29 -10.23 -15.41
N ARG A 145 -17.87 -9.57 -14.40
CA ARG A 145 -18.01 -8.11 -14.39
C ARG A 145 -16.71 -7.40 -14.04
N ILE A 146 -15.92 -7.98 -13.14
CA ILE A 146 -14.56 -7.50 -12.83
C ILE A 146 -13.67 -7.61 -14.06
N ALA A 147 -13.75 -8.74 -14.79
CA ALA A 147 -12.99 -8.95 -16.01
C ALA A 147 -13.35 -7.98 -17.16
N SER A 148 -14.53 -7.35 -17.11
CA SER A 148 -14.97 -6.38 -18.12
C SER A 148 -14.71 -4.92 -17.74
N LEU A 149 -14.06 -4.66 -16.59
CA LEU A 149 -13.65 -3.31 -16.21
C LEU A 149 -12.67 -2.73 -17.22
N TYR A 150 -12.78 -1.43 -17.47
CA TYR A 150 -11.89 -0.69 -18.37
C TYR A 150 -11.27 0.52 -17.68
N PRO A 151 -10.10 1.00 -18.14
CA PRO A 151 -9.49 2.20 -17.59
C PRO A 151 -10.46 3.38 -17.61
N THR A 152 -10.42 4.23 -16.60
CA THR A 152 -11.31 5.40 -16.40
C THR A 152 -12.75 5.10 -16.00
N GLU A 153 -13.15 3.82 -15.90
CA GLU A 153 -14.45 3.46 -15.34
C GLU A 153 -14.57 3.95 -13.88
N THR A 154 -15.62 4.71 -13.60
CA THR A 154 -15.83 5.30 -12.27
C THR A 154 -16.48 4.29 -11.34
N LEU A 155 -15.84 4.05 -10.20
CA LEU A 155 -16.35 3.21 -9.13
C LEU A 155 -16.90 4.09 -7.99
N ARG A 156 -17.93 3.58 -7.31
CA ARG A 156 -18.53 4.19 -6.13
C ARG A 156 -18.02 3.49 -4.88
N LEU A 157 -17.77 4.27 -3.83
CA LEU A 157 -17.52 3.73 -2.50
C LEU A 157 -18.86 3.62 -1.75
N ALA A 158 -19.13 2.44 -1.19
CA ALA A 158 -20.31 2.20 -0.36
C ALA A 158 -19.93 1.46 0.93
N PRO A 159 -20.48 1.82 2.10
CA PRO A 159 -20.31 1.04 3.32
C PRO A 159 -20.89 -0.37 3.13
N ASN A 160 -20.13 -1.41 3.51
CA ASN A 160 -20.63 -2.77 3.56
C ASN A 160 -21.09 -3.12 4.98
N LEU A 161 -22.30 -2.68 5.34
CA LEU A 161 -22.88 -2.91 6.68
C LEU A 161 -23.15 -4.40 6.99
N GLN A 162 -23.17 -5.26 5.97
CA GLN A 162 -23.35 -6.70 6.14
C GLN A 162 -22.03 -7.44 6.37
N ASN A 163 -20.89 -6.75 6.31
CA ASN A 163 -19.60 -7.35 6.60
C ASN A 163 -19.43 -7.57 8.11
N HIS A 164 -19.67 -8.80 8.57
CA HIS A 164 -19.51 -9.19 9.97
C HIS A 164 -18.05 -9.18 10.46
N HIS A 165 -17.07 -9.16 9.54
CA HIS A 165 -15.65 -9.09 9.89
C HIS A 165 -15.15 -7.65 10.04
N ASP A 166 -15.69 -6.72 9.25
CA ASP A 166 -15.31 -5.32 9.27
C ASP A 166 -16.51 -4.42 8.96
N SER A 167 -17.15 -3.91 10.02
CA SER A 167 -18.29 -3.00 9.93
C SER A 167 -17.98 -1.65 9.27
N GLN A 168 -16.71 -1.29 9.12
CA GLN A 168 -16.27 -0.05 8.47
C GLN A 168 -15.80 -0.27 7.02
N ALA A 169 -15.83 -1.51 6.52
CA ALA A 169 -15.34 -1.83 5.19
C ALA A 169 -16.07 -1.02 4.11
N LEU A 170 -15.29 -0.37 3.24
CA LEU A 170 -15.79 0.33 2.06
C LEU A 170 -15.67 -0.57 0.83
N LEU A 171 -16.81 -0.91 0.25
CA LEU A 171 -16.95 -1.69 -0.96
C LEU A 171 -16.84 -0.78 -2.19
N LEU A 172 -16.11 -1.25 -3.20
CA LEU A 172 -16.04 -0.64 -4.52
C LEU A 172 -17.14 -1.25 -5.38
N LEU A 173 -18.02 -0.39 -5.88
CA LEU A 173 -19.16 -0.76 -6.71
C LEU A 173 -19.07 -0.11 -8.08
N THR A 174 -19.42 -0.85 -9.12
CA THR A 174 -19.69 -0.29 -10.44
C THR A 174 -21.02 0.50 -10.45
N ALA A 175 -21.30 1.23 -11.53
CA ALA A 175 -22.57 1.94 -11.69
C ALA A 175 -23.78 0.99 -11.68
N ASP A 176 -23.62 -0.21 -12.23
CA ASP A 176 -24.57 -1.33 -12.22
C ASP A 176 -24.58 -2.12 -10.89
N CYS A 177 -23.96 -1.58 -9.83
CA CYS A 177 -23.99 -2.11 -8.46
C CYS A 177 -23.34 -3.49 -8.28
N TYR A 178 -22.41 -3.89 -9.15
CA TYR A 178 -21.58 -5.06 -8.92
C TYR A 178 -20.40 -4.71 -8.03
N PRO A 179 -20.10 -5.51 -6.99
CA PRO A 179 -18.89 -5.32 -6.21
C PRO A 179 -17.66 -5.81 -6.95
N VAL A 180 -16.61 -5.00 -6.88
CA VAL A 180 -15.34 -5.22 -7.58
C VAL A 180 -14.13 -5.16 -6.65
N GLY A 181 -14.39 -5.16 -5.34
CA GLY A 181 -13.39 -5.31 -4.29
C GLY A 181 -13.62 -4.32 -3.16
N TYR A 182 -12.66 -4.22 -2.25
CA TYR A 182 -12.71 -3.32 -1.11
C TYR A 182 -11.61 -2.26 -1.18
N CYS A 183 -11.91 -1.08 -0.65
CA CYS A 183 -10.90 -0.06 -0.39
C CYS A 183 -9.94 -0.56 0.71
N PRO A 184 -8.62 -0.29 0.62
CA PRO A 184 -7.70 -0.58 1.71
C PRO A 184 -8.07 0.17 2.99
N ARG A 185 -8.08 -0.55 4.11
CA ARG A 185 -8.48 -0.02 5.43
C ARG A 185 -7.67 1.19 5.88
N TYR A 186 -6.37 1.22 5.62
CA TYR A 186 -5.50 2.33 6.02
C TYR A 186 -5.89 3.69 5.39
N LEU A 187 -6.76 3.72 4.38
CA LEU A 187 -7.25 4.96 3.77
C LEU A 187 -8.47 5.56 4.48
N PHE A 188 -9.14 4.79 5.34
CA PHE A 188 -10.37 5.23 6.03
C PHE A 188 -10.43 4.84 7.50
N ALA A 189 -9.36 4.23 8.03
CA ALA A 189 -9.29 3.79 9.43
C ALA A 189 -9.42 4.94 10.43
N ASP A 190 -9.07 6.17 10.05
CA ASP A 190 -9.20 7.37 10.89
C ASP A 190 -10.57 8.06 10.76
N ARG A 191 -11.60 7.38 10.22
CA ARG A 191 -12.99 7.87 10.26
C ARG A 191 -13.63 7.66 11.63
N LEU A 192 -13.05 8.21 12.69
CA LEU A 192 -13.67 8.37 14.01
C LEU A 192 -13.20 9.66 14.68
#